data_AF-A0ABD6BQA7-F1
#
_entry.id   AF-A0ABD6BQA7-F1
#
_cell.length_a   1.000
_cell.length_b   1.000
_cell.length_c   1.000
_cell.angle_alpha   90.00
_cell.angle_beta   90.00
_cell.angle_gamma   90.00
#
_symmetry.space_group_name_H-M   'P 1'
#
loop_
_entity.id
_entity.type
_entity.pdbx_description
1 polymer ?
#
loop_
_entity_poly.entity_id
_entity_poly.type
_entity_poly.pdbx_seq_one_letter_code
_entity_poly.pdbx_strand_id
1 'polypeptide(L)' 'MAEEGPKEACGRCSMTTVVDAVDGDGSRDPFGDERIEVEESSIRRVSPVAWTRTVTERLNEAVQRLTYGR' A
#
# COMPACT_ATOMS: atom_id res chain seq x y z
N MET A 1 5.02 -33.04 -14.32
CA MET A 1 3.87 -32.84 -13.42
C MET A 1 4.34 -31.91 -12.32
N ALA A 2 3.62 -30.85 -12.00
CA ALA A 2 3.89 -30.10 -10.76
C ALA A 2 3.12 -30.79 -9.63
N GLU A 3 3.71 -30.89 -8.46
CA GLU A 3 3.04 -31.43 -7.27
C GLU A 3 2.41 -30.27 -6.50
N GLU A 4 1.09 -30.29 -6.31
CA GLU A 4 0.39 -29.24 -5.57
C GLU A 4 0.62 -29.41 -4.06
N GLY A 5 1.55 -28.62 -3.51
CA GLY A 5 1.76 -28.52 -2.08
C GLY A 5 0.51 -28.05 -1.31
N PRO A 6 0.35 -28.44 -0.03
CA PRO A 6 -0.88 -28.21 0.73
C PRO A 6 -1.20 -26.71 0.91
N LYS A 7 -2.39 -26.31 0.43
CA LYS A 7 -2.86 -24.92 0.46
C LYS A 7 -3.66 -24.65 1.75
N GLU A 8 -3.00 -24.13 2.78
CA GLU A 8 -3.64 -23.83 4.07
C GLU A 8 -4.59 -22.61 4.01
N ALA A 9 -5.85 -22.82 4.38
CA ALA A 9 -6.91 -21.81 4.28
C ALA A 9 -6.85 -20.80 5.44
N CYS A 10 -6.08 -19.71 5.29
CA CYS A 10 -5.93 -18.64 6.29
C CYS A 10 -7.17 -17.73 6.46
N GLY A 11 -8.36 -18.30 6.59
CA GLY A 11 -9.65 -17.59 6.63
C GLY A 11 -9.92 -16.76 7.90
N ARG A 12 -8.96 -16.60 8.82
CA ARG A 12 -9.16 -16.01 10.16
C ARG A 12 -8.66 -14.57 10.31
N CYS A 13 -7.83 -14.07 9.38
CA CYS A 13 -7.15 -12.77 9.50
C CYS A 13 -7.47 -11.77 8.37
N SER A 14 -8.32 -12.12 7.40
CA SER A 14 -8.63 -11.31 6.19
C SER A 14 -7.42 -10.92 5.33
N MET A 15 -6.26 -11.55 5.55
CA MET A 15 -5.02 -11.36 4.80
C MET A 15 -4.54 -12.73 4.30
N THR A 16 -4.25 -12.82 3.00
CA THR A 16 -3.77 -14.05 2.35
C THR A 16 -2.26 -13.97 2.11
N THR A 17 -1.47 -14.81 2.80
CA THR A 17 -0.02 -14.90 2.56
C THR A 17 0.25 -15.80 1.35
N VAL A 18 0.92 -15.27 0.33
CA VAL A 18 1.21 -16.00 -0.93
C VAL A 18 2.54 -16.75 -0.81
N VAL A 19 2.56 -17.84 -0.03
CA VAL A 19 3.77 -18.67 0.16
C VAL A 19 4.20 -19.38 -1.14
N ASP A 20 3.23 -19.76 -1.96
CA ASP A 20 3.41 -20.49 -3.23
C ASP A 20 4.30 -19.78 -4.25
N ALA A 21 4.41 -18.45 -4.16
CA ALA A 21 5.14 -17.61 -5.11
C ALA A 21 6.67 -17.59 -4.87
N VAL A 22 7.16 -18.14 -3.76
CA VAL A 22 8.59 -18.18 -3.42
C VAL A 22 9.20 -19.59 -3.41
N ASP A 23 8.36 -20.63 -3.57
CA ASP A 23 8.76 -22.05 -3.48
C ASP A 23 8.85 -22.75 -4.85
N GLY A 24 8.66 -21.99 -5.94
CA GLY A 24 8.77 -22.47 -7.31
C GLY A 24 10.23 -22.62 -7.77
N ASP A 25 10.50 -23.64 -8.59
CA ASP A 25 11.82 -23.95 -9.16
C ASP A 25 12.50 -22.68 -9.72
N GLY A 26 13.69 -22.37 -9.19
CA GLY A 26 14.28 -21.01 -9.04
C GLY A 26 14.63 -20.22 -10.31
N SER A 27 14.06 -20.61 -11.44
CA SER A 27 14.08 -19.94 -12.74
C SER A 27 13.37 -18.57 -12.78
N ARG A 28 12.50 -18.27 -11.81
CA ARG A 28 11.74 -17.01 -11.74
C ARG A 28 11.85 -16.38 -10.36
N ASP A 29 12.72 -15.38 -10.22
CA ASP A 29 12.82 -14.57 -9.01
C ASP A 29 11.53 -13.73 -8.80
N PRO A 30 10.74 -13.95 -7.73
CA PRO A 30 9.58 -13.11 -7.41
C PRO A 30 9.96 -11.69 -6.97
N PHE A 31 11.25 -11.46 -6.69
CA PHE A 31 11.86 -10.16 -6.43
C PHE A 31 12.81 -9.72 -7.56
N GLY A 32 12.62 -10.19 -8.80
CA GLY A 32 13.42 -9.82 -9.97
C GLY A 32 13.16 -8.41 -10.52
N ASP A 33 13.66 -8.11 -11.73
CA ASP A 33 13.67 -6.77 -12.32
C ASP A 33 12.29 -6.16 -12.62
N GLU A 34 11.26 -6.98 -12.86
CA GLU A 34 9.91 -6.54 -13.25
C GLU A 34 9.08 -6.03 -12.05
N ARG A 35 9.55 -4.94 -11.42
CA ARG A 35 8.98 -4.41 -10.17
C ARG A 35 7.72 -3.58 -10.40
N ILE A 36 6.71 -3.81 -9.55
CA ILE A 36 5.54 -2.92 -9.39
C ILE A 36 5.84 -1.70 -8.47
N GLU A 37 7.09 -1.25 -8.40
CA GLU A 37 7.50 -0.15 -7.52
C GLU A 37 7.06 1.20 -8.09
N VAL A 38 5.98 1.75 -7.52
CA VAL A 38 5.42 3.04 -7.90
C VAL A 38 6.13 4.17 -7.15
N GLU A 39 6.61 5.14 -7.91
CA GLU A 39 7.13 6.46 -7.50
C GLU A 39 6.32 7.06 -6.32
N GLU A 40 6.98 7.43 -5.21
CA GLU A 40 6.30 7.90 -3.99
C GLU A 40 5.40 9.10 -4.28
N SER A 41 5.86 10.07 -5.09
CA SER A 41 5.03 11.21 -5.52
C SER A 41 3.76 10.79 -6.27
N SER A 42 3.82 9.69 -7.02
CA SER A 42 2.69 9.18 -7.80
C SER A 42 1.66 8.48 -6.90
N ILE A 43 2.09 7.71 -5.90
CA ILE A 43 1.20 7.25 -4.81
C ILE A 43 0.64 8.45 -4.03
N ARG A 44 1.48 9.41 -3.66
CA ARG A 44 1.14 10.58 -2.82
C ARG A 44 0.18 11.54 -3.52
N ARG A 45 0.17 11.57 -4.85
CA ARG A 45 -0.77 12.34 -5.69
C ARG A 45 -2.18 11.75 -5.69
N VAL A 46 -2.32 10.41 -5.64
CA VAL A 46 -3.63 9.74 -5.62
C VAL A 46 -4.13 9.43 -4.19
N SER A 47 -3.22 9.33 -3.22
CA SER A 47 -3.54 8.99 -1.82
C SER A 47 -4.42 10.05 -1.14
N PRO A 48 -5.65 9.72 -0.71
CA PRO A 48 -6.52 10.65 -0.01
C PRO A 48 -5.90 11.19 1.28
N VAL A 49 -5.18 10.34 2.02
CA VAL A 49 -4.55 10.66 3.30
C VAL A 49 -3.47 11.74 3.13
N ALA A 50 -2.72 11.69 2.02
CA ALA A 50 -1.61 12.61 1.78
C ALA A 50 -2.06 14.07 1.63
N TRP A 51 -3.15 14.33 0.89
CA TRP A 51 -3.67 15.69 0.71
C TRP A 51 -4.70 16.11 1.77
N THR A 52 -5.46 15.17 2.36
CA THR A 52 -6.46 15.48 3.40
C THR A 52 -5.84 16.21 4.58
N ARG A 53 -4.62 15.81 4.97
CA ARG A 53 -3.84 16.49 6.00
C ARG A 53 -3.64 17.98 5.68
N THR A 54 -3.08 18.29 4.51
CA THR A 54 -2.79 19.66 4.08
C THR A 54 -4.05 20.50 3.85
N VAL A 55 -5.16 19.89 3.42
CA VAL A 55 -6.46 20.57 3.34
C VAL A 55 -6.97 20.93 4.74
N THR A 56 -6.93 19.98 5.69
CA THR A 56 -7.32 20.19 7.09
C THR A 56 -6.46 21.26 7.78
N GLU A 57 -5.14 21.24 7.57
CA GLU A 57 -4.21 22.23 8.11
C GLU A 57 -4.57 23.65 7.63
N ARG A 58 -4.86 23.84 6.33
CA ARG A 58 -5.23 25.15 5.75
C ARG A 58 -6.63 25.62 6.16
N LEU A 59 -7.59 24.70 6.33
CA LEU A 59 -8.91 25.01 6.88
C LEU A 59 -8.82 25.46 8.35
N ASN A 60 -8.02 24.76 9.17
CA ASN A 60 -7.81 25.12 10.56
C ASN A 60 -7.09 26.47 10.71
N GLU A 61 -6.16 26.81 9.80
CA GLU A 61 -5.53 28.13 9.76
C GLU A 61 -6.55 29.23 9.43
N ALA A 62 -7.37 29.03 8.39
CA ALA A 62 -8.39 29.99 7.98
C ALA A 62 -9.46 30.22 9.07
N VAL A 63 -9.90 29.15 9.74
CA VAL A 63 -10.85 29.23 10.86
C VAL A 63 -10.24 29.93 12.08
N GLN A 64 -8.98 29.65 12.42
CA GLN A 64 -8.29 30.37 13.51
C GLN A 64 -8.18 31.88 13.22
N ARG A 65 -7.82 32.25 11.99
CA ARG A 65 -7.71 33.65 11.57
C ARG A 65 -9.05 34.38 11.64
N LEU A 66 -10.12 33.72 11.18
CA LEU A 66 -11.48 34.27 11.23
C LEU A 66 -12.01 34.40 12.68
N THR A 67 -11.68 33.44 13.55
CA THR A 67 -12.24 33.36 14.92
C THR A 67 -11.46 34.20 15.93
N TYR A 68 -10.14 34.28 15.78
CA TYR A 68 -9.22 34.85 16.78
C TYR A 68 -8.35 36.00 16.26
N GLY A 69 -8.45 36.38 14.98
CA GLY A 69 -7.75 37.53 14.42
C GLY A 69 -6.23 37.38 14.29
N ARG A 70 -5.72 36.15 14.16
CA ARG A 70 -4.30 35.81 13.96
C ARG A 70 -4.07 35.19 12.59
#